data_AF-A0A962DYJ7-F1
#
_entry.id   AF-A0A962DYJ7-F1
#
_cell.length_a   1.000
_cell.length_b   1.000
_cell.length_c   1.000
_cell.angle_alpha   90.00
_cell.angle_beta   90.00
_cell.angle_gamma   90.00
#
_symmetry.space_group_name_H-M   'P 1'
#
loop_
_entity.id
_entity.type
_entity.pdbx_description
1 polymer ?
#
loop_
_entity_poly.entity_id
_entity_poly.type
_entity_poly.pdbx_seq_one_letter_code
_entity_poly.pdbx_strand_id
1 'polypeptide(L)'
;MSLKYLSLTILSLPLLPILYFDAKRVRRKIPQLPEASDTEGFYKSTVSSQKPLKLLTIGESTIAGVGVESHKEGFSGMLAKELSEKTGRSIDWKVYAKSGYTSKDIIEKILPTIDEKEADIIVLGMGANDAFTLKTPGQWKKNIIKIITHLQNKSPQTQIYFISKKKKKKFPA
;
A
#
# COMPACT_ATOMS: atom_id res chain seq x y z
N MET A 1 -23.21 -18.65 5.85
CA MET A 1 -23.25 -17.89 7.13
C MET A 1 -24.00 -18.75 8.13
N SER A 2 -23.51 -18.98 9.35
CA SER A 2 -24.27 -19.81 10.31
C SER A 2 -25.50 -19.03 10.81
N LEU A 3 -26.59 -19.74 11.16
CA LEU A 3 -27.83 -19.12 11.66
C LEU A 3 -27.58 -18.17 12.85
N LYS A 4 -26.58 -18.49 13.68
CA LYS A 4 -26.16 -17.67 14.83
C LYS A 4 -25.69 -16.27 14.42
N TYR A 5 -25.04 -16.11 13.27
CA TYR A 5 -24.60 -14.80 12.79
C TYR A 5 -25.75 -14.00 12.17
N LEU A 6 -26.75 -14.69 11.60
CA LEU A 6 -27.91 -14.05 11.00
C LEU A 6 -28.80 -13.41 12.08
N SER A 7 -29.06 -14.12 13.18
CA SER A 7 -29.86 -13.60 14.30
C SER A 7 -29.19 -12.41 14.99
N LEU A 8 -27.87 -12.47 15.20
CA LEU A 8 -27.10 -11.34 15.74
C LEU A 8 -27.12 -10.12 14.81
N THR A 9 -27.10 -10.34 13.49
CA THR A 9 -27.17 -9.25 12.51
C THR A 9 -28.52 -8.54 12.60
N ILE A 10 -29.62 -9.30 12.64
CA ILE A 10 -30.99 -8.75 12.78
C ILE A 10 -31.13 -7.97 14.08
N LEU A 11 -30.64 -8.53 15.20
CA LEU A 11 -30.69 -7.87 16.51
C LEU A 11 -29.89 -6.56 16.57
N SER A 12 -28.87 -6.40 15.71
CA SER A 12 -28.03 -5.20 15.64
C SER A 12 -28.59 -4.08 14.75
N LEU A 13 -29.61 -4.36 13.92
CA LEU A 13 -30.19 -3.36 13.01
C LEU A 13 -30.68 -2.09 13.72
N PRO A 14 -31.35 -2.15 14.90
CA PRO A 14 -31.78 -0.96 15.62
C PRO A 14 -30.63 -0.09 16.13
N LEU A 15 -29.42 -0.65 16.25
CA LEU A 15 -28.23 0.08 16.71
C LEU A 15 -27.53 0.82 15.56
N LEU A 16 -27.87 0.55 14.29
CA LEU A 16 -27.23 1.18 13.13
C LEU A 16 -27.26 2.72 13.16
N PRO A 17 -28.36 3.39 13.55
CA PRO A 17 -28.37 4.86 13.62
C PRO A 17 -27.35 5.39 14.64
N ILE A 18 -27.27 4.77 15.82
CA ILE A 18 -26.32 5.16 16.88
C ILE A 18 -24.89 4.94 16.40
N LEU A 19 -24.60 3.74 15.87
CA LEU A 19 -23.29 3.39 15.31
C LEU A 19 -22.88 4.33 14.17
N TYR A 20 -23.82 4.76 13.33
CA TYR A 20 -23.58 5.72 12.27
C TYR A 20 -23.16 7.09 12.82
N PHE A 21 -23.87 7.63 13.81
CA PHE A 21 -23.53 8.91 14.43
C PHE A 21 -22.19 8.84 15.19
N ASP A 22 -21.92 7.76 15.90
CA ASP A 22 -20.65 7.55 16.59
C ASP A 22 -19.50 7.41 15.60
N ALA A 23 -19.64 6.61 14.55
CA ALA A 23 -18.63 6.50 13.49
C ALA A 23 -18.35 7.87 12.85
N LYS A 24 -19.39 8.67 12.60
CA LYS A 24 -19.25 10.03 12.06
C LYS A 24 -18.53 10.95 13.03
N ARG A 25 -18.82 10.88 14.34
CA ARG A 25 -18.16 11.66 15.38
C ARG A 25 -16.69 11.28 15.52
N VAL A 26 -16.37 9.98 15.54
CA VAL A 26 -15.00 9.47 15.58
C VAL A 26 -14.24 9.93 14.34
N ARG A 27 -14.81 9.76 13.14
CA ARG A 27 -14.16 10.14 11.89
C ARG A 27 -13.82 11.63 11.81
N ARG A 28 -14.65 12.49 12.41
CA ARG A 28 -14.37 13.94 12.51
C ARG A 28 -13.21 14.28 13.44
N LYS A 29 -12.92 13.42 14.42
CA LYS A 29 -11.85 13.64 15.42
C LYS A 29 -10.51 13.02 15.01
N ILE A 30 -10.50 12.09 14.04
CA ILE A 30 -9.25 11.49 13.56
C ILE A 30 -8.48 12.56 12.77
N PRO A 31 -7.26 12.93 13.18
CA PRO A 31 -6.45 13.89 12.44
C PRO A 31 -6.14 13.34 11.05
N GLN A 32 -6.30 14.17 10.02
CA GLN A 32 -5.80 13.85 8.69
C GLN A 32 -4.31 14.14 8.66
N LEU A 33 -3.51 13.08 8.58
CA LEU A 33 -2.08 13.19 8.44
C LEU A 33 -1.75 13.41 6.95
N PRO A 34 -0.81 14.32 6.62
CA PRO A 34 -0.36 14.50 5.26
C PRO A 34 0.35 13.25 4.75
N GLU A 35 0.34 13.08 3.44
CA GLU A 35 1.23 12.16 2.74
C GLU A 35 2.64 12.73 2.73
N ALA A 36 3.63 11.85 2.62
CA ALA A 36 5.03 12.26 2.60
C ALA A 36 5.37 13.06 1.32
N SER A 37 6.30 13.99 1.45
CA SER A 37 6.94 14.66 0.32
C SER A 37 7.94 13.73 -0.39
N ASP A 38 8.43 14.18 -1.55
CA ASP A 38 9.46 13.54 -2.38
C ASP A 38 9.09 12.13 -2.87
N THR A 39 8.51 12.01 -4.06
CA THR A 39 8.12 10.70 -4.61
C THR A 39 9.28 9.89 -5.16
N GLU A 40 10.50 10.44 -5.16
CA GLU A 40 11.72 9.79 -5.67
C GLU A 40 12.93 10.13 -4.80
N GLY A 41 13.95 9.28 -4.86
CA GLY A 41 15.21 9.54 -4.20
C GLY A 41 16.26 8.48 -4.45
N PHE A 42 17.45 8.74 -3.92
CA PHE A 42 18.62 7.91 -4.14
C PHE A 42 19.34 7.64 -2.82
N TYR A 43 19.58 6.36 -2.52
CA TYR A 43 20.44 5.96 -1.42
C TYR A 43 21.77 5.46 -1.96
N LYS A 44 22.85 6.19 -1.68
CA LYS A 44 24.19 5.88 -2.16
C LYS A 44 24.87 4.85 -1.26
N SER A 45 25.30 3.74 -1.84
CA SER A 45 26.18 2.78 -1.15
C SER A 45 27.60 3.31 -1.07
N THR A 46 28.29 3.00 0.04
CA THR A 46 29.71 3.26 0.25
C THR A 46 30.61 2.08 -0.17
N VAL A 47 30.01 0.93 -0.48
CA VAL A 47 30.75 -0.34 -0.69
C VAL A 47 31.04 -0.60 -2.17
N SER A 48 30.09 -0.34 -3.06
CA SER A 48 30.18 -0.70 -4.48
C SER A 48 29.75 0.43 -5.40
N SER A 49 30.50 0.61 -6.49
CA SER A 49 30.17 1.51 -7.61
C SER A 49 29.35 0.83 -8.71
N GLN A 50 28.80 -0.36 -8.46
CA GLN A 50 27.90 -1.04 -9.39
C GLN A 50 26.67 -0.18 -9.72
N LYS A 51 26.05 -0.47 -10.87
CA LYS A 51 24.80 0.17 -11.30
C LYS A 51 23.76 0.11 -10.16
N PRO A 52 23.10 1.22 -9.82
CA PRO A 52 22.07 1.23 -8.79
C PRO A 52 20.93 0.28 -9.12
N LEU A 53 20.34 -0.33 -8.09
CA LEU A 53 19.09 -1.08 -8.22
C LEU A 53 17.92 -0.10 -8.25
N LYS A 54 16.97 -0.33 -9.15
CA LYS A 54 15.73 0.45 -9.26
C LYS A 54 14.63 -0.19 -8.42
N LEU A 55 14.22 0.50 -7.36
CA LEU A 55 13.14 0.10 -6.46
C LEU A 55 11.87 0.88 -6.77
N LEU A 56 10.82 0.18 -7.17
CA LEU A 56 9.49 0.75 -7.37
C LEU A 56 8.57 0.33 -6.24
N THR A 57 7.97 1.29 -5.54
CA THR A 57 6.98 1.03 -4.48
C THR A 57 5.62 1.56 -4.90
N ILE A 58 4.58 0.73 -4.85
CA ILE A 58 3.22 1.08 -5.30
C ILE A 58 2.21 0.74 -4.21
N GLY A 59 1.28 1.64 -3.89
CA GLY A 59 0.31 1.33 -2.86
C GLY A 59 -0.65 2.41 -2.42
N GLU A 60 -1.22 2.20 -1.22
CA GLU A 60 -2.14 3.10 -0.54
C GLU A 60 -1.41 3.94 0.55
N SER A 61 -2.08 4.29 1.65
CA SER A 61 -1.58 5.15 2.72
C SER A 61 -0.21 4.77 3.31
N THR A 62 0.09 3.47 3.47
CA THR A 62 1.40 3.04 4.04
C THR A 62 2.54 3.34 3.08
N ILE A 63 2.35 3.09 1.79
CA ILE A 63 3.38 3.39 0.78
C ILE A 63 3.43 4.90 0.52
N ALA A 64 2.30 5.61 0.59
CA ALA A 64 2.19 7.06 0.49
C ALA A 64 2.80 7.83 1.69
N GLY A 65 3.38 7.12 2.67
CA GLY A 65 4.12 7.75 3.77
C GLY A 65 3.24 8.61 4.69
N VAL A 66 1.97 8.24 4.89
CA VAL A 66 1.07 9.01 5.77
C VAL A 66 1.63 9.06 7.19
N GLY A 67 1.91 10.27 7.67
CA GLY A 67 2.44 10.51 9.02
C GLY A 67 3.97 10.64 9.13
N VAL A 68 4.70 10.65 8.02
CA VAL A 68 6.11 11.08 7.96
C VAL A 68 6.25 12.30 7.05
N GLU A 69 7.31 13.08 7.21
CA GLU A 69 7.51 14.32 6.44
C GLU A 69 7.93 14.02 4.99
N SER A 70 8.90 13.13 4.77
CA SER A 70 9.43 12.76 3.46
C SER A 70 9.51 11.23 3.29
N HIS A 71 9.39 10.74 2.05
CA HIS A 71 9.52 9.32 1.76
C HIS A 71 10.90 8.74 2.11
N LYS A 72 11.92 9.59 2.27
CA LYS A 72 13.25 9.21 2.80
C LYS A 72 13.16 8.58 4.19
N GLU A 73 12.27 9.11 5.04
CA GLU A 73 12.01 8.63 6.41
C GLU A 73 10.86 7.61 6.46
N GLY A 74 10.11 7.50 5.35
CA GLY A 74 9.02 6.55 5.19
C GLY A 74 9.49 5.15 4.79
N PHE A 75 8.50 4.31 4.48
CA PHE A 75 8.73 2.91 4.10
C PHE A 75 9.74 2.77 2.95
N SER A 76 9.59 3.54 1.87
CA SER A 76 10.38 3.38 0.65
C SER A 76 11.84 3.78 0.83
N GLY A 77 12.10 4.93 1.49
CA GLY A 77 13.46 5.37 1.79
C GLY A 77 14.17 4.47 2.79
N MET A 78 13.48 4.04 3.85
CA MET A 78 14.04 3.09 4.81
C MET A 78 14.31 1.72 4.17
N LEU A 79 13.43 1.23 3.30
CA LEU A 79 13.66 0.00 2.55
C LEU A 79 14.87 0.15 1.61
N ALA A 80 15.02 1.29 0.93
CA ALA A 80 16.18 1.55 0.08
C ALA A 80 17.50 1.54 0.87
N LYS A 81 17.52 2.15 2.06
CA LYS A 81 18.68 2.08 2.98
C LYS A 81 19.01 0.64 3.35
N GLU A 82 18.05 -0.13 3.86
CA GLU A 82 18.26 -1.51 4.31
C GLU A 82 18.70 -2.44 3.16
N LEU A 83 18.12 -2.26 1.96
CA LEU A 83 18.55 -3.01 0.78
C LEU A 83 19.97 -2.64 0.35
N SER A 84 20.34 -1.35 0.41
CA SER A 84 21.70 -0.92 0.11
C SER A 84 22.71 -1.52 1.08
N GLU A 85 22.40 -1.54 2.37
CA GLU A 85 23.28 -2.09 3.41
C GLU A 85 23.47 -3.60 3.25
N LYS A 86 22.42 -4.34 2.82
CA LYS A 86 22.50 -5.79 2.61
C LYS A 86 23.15 -6.20 1.30
N THR A 87 22.95 -5.42 0.24
CA THR A 87 23.45 -5.76 -1.11
C THR A 87 24.77 -5.08 -1.44
N GLY A 88 25.15 -4.06 -0.68
CA GLY A 88 26.29 -3.18 -0.98
C GLY A 88 26.08 -2.30 -2.21
N ARG A 89 24.88 -2.25 -2.81
CA ARG A 89 24.60 -1.48 -4.04
C ARG A 89 23.75 -0.25 -3.73
N SER A 90 23.97 0.84 -4.47
CA SER A 90 23.10 2.02 -4.38
C SER A 90 21.68 1.69 -4.84
N ILE A 91 20.68 2.37 -4.28
CA ILE A 91 19.27 2.16 -4.61
C ILE A 91 18.66 3.47 -5.12
N ASP A 92 18.15 3.44 -6.35
CA ASP A 92 17.32 4.47 -6.94
C ASP A 92 15.86 4.07 -6.72
N TRP A 93 15.12 4.85 -5.92
CA TRP A 93 13.78 4.47 -5.48
C TRP A 93 12.74 5.50 -5.91
N LYS A 94 11.54 4.97 -6.22
CA LYS A 94 10.38 5.79 -6.58
C LYS A 94 9.08 5.24 -6.00
N VAL A 95 8.17 6.16 -5.72
CA VAL A 95 6.91 5.91 -5.02
C VAL A 95 5.72 6.30 -5.90
N TYR A 96 4.81 5.35 -6.04
CA TYR A 96 3.56 5.49 -6.77
C TYR A 96 2.41 5.09 -5.84
N ALA A 97 2.00 6.01 -4.98
CA ALA A 97 1.00 5.73 -3.97
C ALA A 97 0.11 6.93 -3.66
N LYS A 98 -1.09 6.63 -3.19
CA LYS A 98 -2.01 7.64 -2.70
C LYS A 98 -2.84 7.10 -1.54
N SER A 99 -2.97 7.89 -0.48
CA SER A 99 -3.78 7.55 0.67
C SER A 99 -5.26 7.40 0.27
N GLY A 100 -5.90 6.37 0.83
CA GLY A 100 -7.32 6.09 0.56
C GLY A 100 -7.60 5.35 -0.76
N TYR A 101 -6.60 5.13 -1.62
CA TYR A 101 -6.82 4.41 -2.88
C TYR A 101 -7.13 2.93 -2.64
N THR A 102 -8.08 2.41 -3.41
CA THR A 102 -8.36 0.97 -3.51
C THR A 102 -7.55 0.36 -4.66
N SER A 103 -7.49 -0.97 -4.75
CA SER A 103 -6.90 -1.66 -5.90
C SER A 103 -7.49 -1.22 -7.26
N LYS A 104 -8.75 -0.76 -7.29
CA LYS A 104 -9.37 -0.19 -8.50
C LYS A 104 -8.74 1.16 -8.85
N ASP A 105 -8.58 2.04 -7.86
CA ASP A 105 -7.96 3.35 -8.05
C ASP A 105 -6.50 3.21 -8.48
N ILE A 106 -5.76 2.23 -7.94
CA ILE A 106 -4.40 1.95 -8.39
C ILE A 106 -4.38 1.63 -9.90
N ILE A 107 -5.29 0.77 -10.36
CA ILE A 107 -5.37 0.41 -11.78
C ILE A 107 -5.68 1.62 -12.66
N GLU A 108 -6.63 2.46 -12.24
CA GLU A 108 -7.15 3.54 -13.07
C GLU A 108 -6.29 4.81 -13.03
N LYS A 109 -5.60 5.07 -11.92
CA LYS A 109 -4.97 6.37 -11.64
C LYS A 109 -3.46 6.29 -11.42
N ILE A 110 -2.93 5.14 -11.02
CA ILE A 110 -1.50 4.99 -10.71
C ILE A 110 -0.77 4.20 -11.79
N LEU A 111 -1.28 3.05 -12.21
CA LEU A 111 -0.61 2.26 -13.26
C LEU A 111 -0.33 3.06 -14.55
N PRO A 112 -1.24 3.91 -15.05
CA PRO A 112 -0.99 4.70 -16.25
C PRO A 112 0.14 5.74 -16.09
N THR A 113 0.49 6.12 -14.86
CA THR A 113 1.52 7.14 -14.58
C THR A 113 2.91 6.56 -14.33
N ILE A 114 3.06 5.23 -14.38
CA ILE A 114 4.35 4.57 -14.21
C ILE A 114 5.12 4.70 -15.53
N ASP A 115 6.14 5.54 -15.54
CA ASP A 115 6.94 5.84 -16.73
C ASP A 115 8.18 4.95 -16.86
N GLU A 116 8.53 4.24 -15.77
CA GLU A 116 9.66 3.34 -15.73
C GLU A 116 9.44 2.21 -16.74
N LYS A 117 10.45 2.04 -17.60
CA LYS A 117 10.52 0.92 -18.54
C LYS A 117 10.86 -0.37 -17.81
N GLU A 118 11.77 -0.31 -16.85
CA GLU A 118 12.22 -1.46 -16.06
C GLU A 118 12.52 -1.05 -14.62
N ALA A 119 12.18 -1.93 -13.68
CA ALA A 119 12.58 -1.88 -12.27
C ALA A 119 13.27 -3.19 -11.88
N ASP A 120 14.22 -3.16 -10.94
CA ASP A 120 14.87 -4.37 -10.44
C ASP A 120 14.06 -5.01 -9.29
N ILE A 121 13.31 -4.19 -8.54
CA ILE A 121 12.51 -4.61 -7.40
C ILE A 121 11.19 -3.85 -7.43
N ILE A 122 10.06 -4.56 -7.31
CA ILE A 122 8.73 -3.97 -7.19
C ILE A 122 8.10 -4.38 -5.87
N VAL A 123 7.60 -3.43 -5.09
CA VAL A 123 6.91 -3.68 -3.82
C VAL A 123 5.50 -3.10 -3.85
N LEU A 124 4.52 -3.95 -3.54
CA LEU A 124 3.09 -3.62 -3.50
C LEU A 124 2.59 -3.54 -2.07
N GLY A 125 1.92 -2.44 -1.73
CA GLY A 125 1.28 -2.24 -0.43
C GLY A 125 -0.13 -1.70 -0.52
N MET A 126 -1.12 -2.61 -0.57
CA MET A 126 -2.52 -2.25 -0.72
C MET A 126 -3.47 -3.33 -0.17
N GLY A 127 -4.74 -2.96 0.00
CA GLY A 127 -5.83 -3.90 0.28
C GLY A 127 -6.61 -3.59 1.54
N ALA A 128 -6.13 -2.67 2.40
CA ALA A 128 -6.93 -2.24 3.55
C ALA A 128 -8.16 -1.45 3.08
N ASN A 129 -7.98 -0.54 2.12
CA ASN A 129 -9.10 0.24 1.59
C ASN A 129 -10.11 -0.61 0.81
N ASP A 130 -9.66 -1.66 0.11
CA ASP A 130 -10.56 -2.64 -0.51
C ASP A 130 -11.43 -3.34 0.53
N ALA A 131 -10.85 -3.71 1.69
CA ALA A 131 -11.61 -4.31 2.79
C ALA A 131 -12.58 -3.30 3.43
N PHE A 132 -12.14 -2.06 3.66
CA PHE A 132 -13.00 -1.00 4.22
C PHE A 132 -14.15 -0.61 3.29
N THR A 133 -13.98 -0.78 1.98
CA THR A 133 -15.04 -0.56 0.97
C THR A 133 -15.83 -1.82 0.65
N LEU A 134 -15.70 -2.88 1.48
CA LEU A 134 -16.43 -4.15 1.38
C LEU A 134 -16.28 -4.84 0.01
N LYS A 135 -15.12 -4.68 -0.63
CA LYS A 135 -14.84 -5.35 -1.90
C LYS A 135 -14.71 -6.86 -1.66
N THR A 136 -15.33 -7.65 -2.54
CA THR A 136 -15.29 -9.11 -2.41
C THR A 136 -13.87 -9.65 -2.63
N PRO A 137 -13.48 -10.77 -1.98
CA PRO A 137 -12.19 -11.40 -2.21
C PRO A 137 -11.94 -11.74 -3.68
N GLY A 138 -12.97 -12.14 -4.42
CA GLY A 138 -12.88 -12.42 -5.85
C GLY A 138 -12.57 -11.18 -6.68
N GLN A 139 -13.22 -10.04 -6.38
CA GLN A 139 -12.95 -8.78 -7.07
C GLN A 139 -11.56 -8.23 -6.70
N TRP A 140 -11.15 -8.35 -5.44
CA TRP A 140 -9.79 -8.01 -5.01
C TRP A 140 -8.75 -8.85 -5.76
N LYS A 141 -8.92 -10.18 -5.81
CA LYS A 141 -8.03 -11.08 -6.56
C LYS A 141 -7.94 -10.67 -8.04
N LYS A 142 -9.07 -10.39 -8.69
CA LYS A 142 -9.11 -9.94 -10.09
C LYS A 142 -8.31 -8.66 -10.29
N ASN A 143 -8.42 -7.70 -9.37
CA ASN A 143 -7.68 -6.45 -9.45
C ASN A 143 -6.17 -6.66 -9.22
N ILE A 144 -5.79 -7.47 -8.23
CA ILE A 144 -4.38 -7.79 -7.98
C ILE A 144 -3.74 -8.49 -9.19
N ILE A 145 -4.44 -9.44 -9.82
CA ILE A 145 -3.96 -10.08 -11.05
C ILE A 145 -3.73 -9.03 -12.15
N LYS A 146 -4.67 -8.09 -12.37
CA LYS A 146 -4.49 -7.01 -13.35
C LYS A 146 -3.26 -6.15 -13.06
N ILE A 147 -3.04 -5.80 -11.79
CA ILE A 147 -1.88 -5.02 -11.36
C ILE A 147 -0.59 -5.79 -11.63
N ILE A 148 -0.51 -7.05 -11.22
CA ILE A 148 0.65 -7.92 -11.46
C ILE A 148 0.93 -8.03 -12.96
N THR A 149 -0.07 -8.34 -13.78
CA THR A 149 0.10 -8.48 -15.23
C THR A 149 0.58 -7.18 -15.87
N HIS A 150 0.03 -6.03 -15.47
CA HIS A 150 0.51 -4.73 -15.99
C HIS A 150 1.99 -4.50 -15.67
N LEU A 151 2.39 -4.77 -14.42
CA LEU A 151 3.76 -4.56 -13.96
C LEU A 151 4.75 -5.57 -14.60
N GLN A 152 4.35 -6.82 -14.76
CA GLN A 152 5.14 -7.83 -15.47
C GLN A 152 5.27 -7.53 -16.97
N ASN A 153 4.25 -6.96 -17.61
CA ASN A 153 4.37 -6.55 -19.01
C ASN A 153 5.41 -5.43 -19.20
N LYS A 154 5.55 -4.53 -18.21
CA LYS A 154 6.62 -3.52 -18.20
C LYS A 154 7.96 -4.12 -17.79
N SER A 155 8.00 -4.95 -16.76
CA SER A 155 9.24 -5.51 -16.19
C SER A 155 9.15 -7.04 -16.05
N PRO A 156 9.34 -7.81 -17.14
CA PRO A 156 9.01 -9.24 -17.21
C PRO A 156 9.80 -10.14 -16.25
N GLN A 157 11.04 -9.77 -15.94
CA GLN A 157 11.94 -10.58 -15.10
C GLN A 157 11.94 -10.14 -13.62
N THR A 158 11.15 -9.12 -13.29
CA THR A 158 11.21 -8.46 -11.99
C THR A 158 10.32 -9.15 -10.97
N GLN A 159 10.89 -9.46 -9.81
CA GLN A 159 10.13 -10.04 -8.70
C GLN A 159 9.25 -8.96 -8.05
N ILE A 160 7.99 -9.31 -7.84
CA ILE A 160 6.99 -8.45 -7.19
C ILE A 160 6.75 -8.96 -5.76
N TYR A 161 7.00 -8.09 -4.79
CA TYR A 161 6.83 -8.37 -3.38
C TYR A 161 5.56 -7.71 -2.85
N PHE A 162 4.84 -8.39 -1.97
CA PHE A 162 3.69 -7.80 -1.27
C PHE A 162 4.06 -7.55 0.18
N ILE A 163 3.80 -6.33 0.69
CA ILE A 163 3.89 -6.10 2.13
C ILE A 163 2.76 -6.88 2.80
N SER A 164 3.12 -7.83 3.65
CA SER A 164 2.14 -8.59 4.41
C SER A 164 1.67 -7.77 5.60
N LYS A 165 0.37 -7.50 5.68
CA LYS A 165 -0.21 -6.99 6.91
C LYS A 165 -0.33 -8.16 7.88
N LYS A 166 0.47 -8.16 8.95
CA LYS A 166 0.38 -9.15 10.04
C LYS A 166 -1.09 -9.24 10.48
N LYS A 167 -1.65 -10.45 10.56
CA LYS A 167 -3.01 -10.67 11.08
C LYS A 167 -3.12 -9.93 12.42
N LYS A 168 -3.98 -8.91 12.50
CA LYS A 168 -4.30 -8.25 13.77
C LYS A 168 -5.08 -9.24 14.63
N LYS A 169 -4.38 -10.12 15.36
CA LYS A 169 -4.98 -11.10 16.27
C LYS A 169 -5.49 -10.47 17.58
N LYS A 170 -5.25 -9.19 17.83
CA LYS A 170 -5.78 -8.46 18.99
C LYS A 170 -6.01 -7.00 18.62
N PHE A 171 -7.26 -6.62 18.41
CA PHE A 171 -7.70 -5.27 18.77
C PHE A 171 -8.33 -5.42 20.17
N PRO A 172 -7.84 -4.72 21.20
CA PRO A 172 -8.59 -4.63 22.44
C PRO A 172 -9.93 -3.94 22.13
N ALA A 173 -11.00 -4.50 22.69
CA ALA A 173 -12.30 -3.86 22.80
C ALA A 173 -12.22 -2.66 23.76
#